data_AF-A0A1X6WRB2-F1
#
_entry.id   AF-A0A1X6WRB2-F1
#
_cell.length_a   1.000
_cell.length_b   1.000
_cell.length_c   1.000
_cell.angle_alpha   90.00
_cell.angle_beta   90.00
_cell.angle_gamma   90.00
#
_symmetry.space_group_name_H-M   'P 1'
#
loop_
_entity.id
_entity.type
_entity.pdbx_description
1 polymer ?
#
loop_
_entity_poly.entity_id
_entity_poly.type
_entity_poly.pdbx_seq_one_letter_code
_entity_poly.pdbx_strand_id
1 'polypeptide(L)'
;MLLEKIHNSGIVGAGGAGFPTSKKLNAKAEYLIINAAECEPLLKTDHYVMKHFAKECIQAITEVGKIVECENIVIATKNYYHEEIACLEAAISEQNAPITIHKMENFYPAGDEQVMVFEVTGRTVPPTGIPLQVGCIVSNITTMLNIYEAMEHEKPVTEKLVTITGAVNKPTMILVPIGTSFSTCLELAGGTPLKQFIFLNGGPMMGKIGNHNNFHDQVVTKTTSGIIILEEKEYLYSLHERQMSQIITQAKAACIQCRLCTQLCPRFQIGIPLHPHQVMRHLATSDVPDDIDDDPVWKQAILCCECGICEVIACPMALSPRQVNIYVKQRLAEKGIRYEYNGEELIPQPMREYQKTPPKNILLKMGLEQYVDNDLSQLITFEPDEVFIPLKMHIGAPCQPLVKKGDQVIKGQLIAEMEDGKLGAPIHASISGTIICTSDSLIQIKKDVA
;
A
#
# COMPACT_ATOMS: atom_id res chain seq x y z
N MET A 1 -18.17 -21.63 -1.64
CA MET A 1 -17.98 -20.89 -2.92
C MET A 1 -16.62 -20.17 -2.91
N LEU A 2 -16.02 -19.74 -4.04
CA LEU A 2 -14.67 -19.12 -4.02
C LEU A 2 -14.60 -17.84 -3.16
N LEU A 3 -15.61 -16.96 -3.20
CA LEU A 3 -15.67 -15.77 -2.33
C LEU A 3 -15.62 -16.10 -0.83
N GLU A 4 -16.24 -17.22 -0.44
CA GLU A 4 -16.23 -17.74 0.92
C GLU A 4 -14.84 -18.29 1.29
N LYS A 5 -14.18 -19.02 0.38
CA LYS A 5 -12.77 -19.41 0.57
C LYS A 5 -11.87 -18.17 0.74
N ILE A 6 -12.05 -17.14 -0.08
CA ILE A 6 -11.29 -15.87 0.01
C ILE A 6 -11.52 -15.19 1.37
N HIS A 7 -12.77 -15.15 1.84
CA HIS A 7 -13.11 -14.60 3.15
C HIS A 7 -12.45 -15.41 4.27
N ASN A 8 -12.70 -16.72 4.30
CA ASN A 8 -12.25 -17.61 5.36
C ASN A 8 -10.72 -17.70 5.42
N SER A 9 -10.01 -17.58 4.30
CA SER A 9 -8.54 -17.52 4.25
C SER A 9 -7.95 -16.20 4.74
N GLY A 10 -8.78 -15.21 5.08
CA GLY A 10 -8.32 -13.95 5.64
C GLY A 10 -7.63 -13.04 4.61
N ILE A 11 -7.99 -13.14 3.33
CA ILE A 11 -7.32 -12.38 2.27
C ILE A 11 -7.74 -10.90 2.31
N VAL A 12 -6.74 -10.03 2.37
CA VAL A 12 -6.89 -8.58 2.25
C VAL A 12 -6.07 -8.08 1.07
N GLY A 13 -6.42 -6.90 0.56
CA GLY A 13 -5.68 -6.24 -0.50
C GLY A 13 -4.22 -6.03 -0.08
N ALA A 14 -3.30 -6.70 -0.78
CA ALA A 14 -1.88 -6.71 -0.46
C ALA A 14 -1.16 -5.38 -0.73
N GLY A 15 -1.78 -4.45 -1.48
CA GLY A 15 -1.25 -3.13 -1.81
C GLY A 15 -1.34 -2.07 -0.69
N GLY A 16 -1.27 -2.48 0.58
CA GLY A 16 -1.09 -1.58 1.72
C GLY A 16 -2.34 -1.23 2.54
N ALA A 17 -3.49 -0.94 1.92
CA ALA A 17 -4.69 -0.52 2.66
C ALA A 17 -5.37 -1.65 3.46
N GLY A 18 -5.14 -2.91 3.09
CA GLY A 18 -5.71 -4.06 3.78
C GLY A 18 -7.24 -4.12 3.70
N PHE A 19 -7.84 -3.72 2.57
CA PHE A 19 -9.28 -3.85 2.37
C PHE A 19 -9.66 -5.34 2.17
N PRO A 20 -10.73 -5.86 2.80
CA PRO A 20 -11.13 -7.27 2.65
C PRO A 20 -11.45 -7.64 1.19
N THR A 21 -10.71 -8.61 0.64
CA THR A 21 -10.78 -8.95 -0.79
C THR A 21 -12.13 -9.55 -1.16
N SER A 22 -12.73 -10.38 -0.28
CA SER A 22 -14.05 -10.96 -0.52
C SER A 22 -15.15 -9.89 -0.66
N LYS A 23 -15.08 -8.81 0.13
CA LYS A 23 -16.02 -7.68 0.00
C LYS A 23 -15.80 -6.89 -1.29
N LYS A 24 -14.54 -6.73 -1.71
CA LYS A 24 -14.17 -6.02 -2.94
C LYS A 24 -14.65 -6.76 -4.20
N LEU A 25 -14.55 -8.09 -4.19
CA LEU A 25 -14.93 -8.96 -5.32
C LEU A 25 -16.40 -9.37 -5.30
N ASN A 26 -17.15 -9.03 -4.26
CA ASN A 26 -18.60 -9.30 -4.19
C ASN A 26 -19.41 -8.21 -4.92
N ALA A 27 -19.08 -7.98 -6.19
CA ALA A 27 -19.75 -7.04 -7.07
C ALA A 27 -19.48 -7.41 -8.54
N LYS A 28 -20.37 -6.97 -9.43
CA LYS A 28 -20.15 -7.07 -10.88
C LYS A 28 -19.44 -5.84 -11.40
N ALA A 29 -18.50 -6.00 -12.33
CA ALA A 29 -17.77 -4.89 -12.94
C ALA A 29 -17.46 -5.18 -14.40
N GLU A 30 -17.43 -4.16 -15.24
CA GLU A 30 -17.04 -4.25 -16.66
C GLU A 30 -15.55 -4.60 -16.82
N TYR A 31 -14.71 -4.03 -15.96
CA TYR A 31 -13.26 -4.24 -15.93
C TYR A 31 -12.79 -4.86 -14.61
N LEU A 32 -12.02 -5.94 -14.71
CA LEU A 32 -11.13 -6.41 -13.66
C LEU A 32 -9.70 -5.98 -14.00
N ILE A 33 -9.19 -4.99 -13.26
CA ILE A 33 -7.85 -4.44 -13.44
C ILE A 33 -6.93 -5.01 -12.36
N ILE A 34 -5.87 -5.70 -12.77
CA ILE A 34 -4.85 -6.22 -11.87
C ILE A 34 -3.71 -5.21 -11.82
N ASN A 35 -3.53 -4.60 -10.65
CA ASN A 35 -2.43 -3.68 -10.37
C ASN A 35 -1.14 -4.47 -10.16
N ALA A 36 -0.27 -4.43 -11.17
CA ALA A 36 1.04 -5.05 -11.18
C ALA A 36 2.14 -4.01 -11.45
N ALA A 37 1.88 -2.74 -11.09
CA ALA A 37 2.74 -1.62 -11.43
C ALA A 37 3.88 -1.38 -10.43
N GLU A 38 3.79 -1.89 -9.20
CA GLU A 38 4.72 -1.65 -8.06
C GLU A 38 5.27 -0.21 -8.05
N CYS A 39 4.51 0.70 -7.46
CA CYS A 39 4.83 2.13 -7.54
C CYS A 39 5.72 2.64 -6.43
N GLU A 40 5.83 1.90 -5.33
CA GLU A 40 6.74 2.29 -4.26
C GLU A 40 8.19 2.00 -4.71
N PRO A 41 9.04 3.05 -4.81
CA PRO A 41 10.43 2.85 -5.19
C PRO A 41 11.15 1.89 -4.24
N LEU A 42 12.17 1.18 -4.75
CA LEU A 42 12.97 0.17 -4.03
C LEU A 42 12.25 -1.15 -3.68
N LEU A 43 10.91 -1.22 -3.74
CA LEU A 43 10.20 -2.47 -3.49
C LEU A 43 10.21 -3.38 -4.73
N LYS A 44 10.35 -4.69 -4.48
CA LYS A 44 10.42 -5.73 -5.52
C LYS A 44 9.48 -6.90 -5.26
N THR A 45 8.56 -6.77 -4.31
CA THR A 45 7.62 -7.84 -3.92
C THR A 45 6.72 -8.24 -5.09
N ASP A 46 6.02 -7.29 -5.72
CA ASP A 46 5.15 -7.60 -6.85
C ASP A 46 5.95 -8.05 -8.09
N HIS A 47 7.18 -7.53 -8.27
CA HIS A 47 8.12 -8.00 -9.29
C HIS A 47 8.45 -9.48 -9.14
N TYR A 48 8.78 -9.90 -7.92
CA TYR A 48 9.06 -11.29 -7.61
C TYR A 48 7.85 -12.18 -7.90
N VAL A 49 6.65 -11.73 -7.52
CA VAL A 49 5.40 -12.45 -7.80
C VAL A 49 5.16 -12.61 -9.30
N MET A 50 5.33 -11.55 -10.09
CA MET A 50 5.17 -11.63 -11.56
C MET A 50 6.16 -12.59 -12.22
N LYS A 51 7.40 -12.68 -11.73
CA LYS A 51 8.42 -13.55 -12.35
C LYS A 51 8.29 -15.01 -11.94
N HIS A 52 8.00 -15.27 -10.67
CA HIS A 52 8.08 -16.61 -10.10
C HIS A 52 6.73 -17.31 -9.96
N PHE A 53 5.63 -16.53 -9.90
CA PHE A 53 4.28 -17.06 -9.68
C PHE A 53 3.28 -16.58 -10.74
N ALA A 54 3.75 -16.34 -11.97
CA ALA A 54 2.92 -15.87 -13.07
C ALA A 54 1.74 -16.82 -13.33
N LYS A 55 2.00 -18.13 -13.36
CA LYS A 55 0.98 -19.13 -13.73
C LYS A 55 -0.15 -19.18 -12.70
N GLU A 56 0.21 -19.19 -11.43
CA GLU A 56 -0.66 -19.16 -10.26
C GLU A 56 -1.53 -17.91 -10.27
N CYS A 57 -0.91 -16.75 -10.54
CA CYS A 57 -1.64 -15.49 -10.67
C CYS A 57 -2.63 -15.52 -11.83
N ILE A 58 -2.23 -15.94 -13.03
CA ILE A 58 -3.11 -16.00 -14.21
C ILE A 58 -4.32 -16.93 -13.96
N GLN A 59 -4.12 -18.07 -13.30
CA GLN A 59 -5.21 -18.98 -12.93
C GLN A 59 -6.20 -18.31 -11.97
N ALA A 60 -5.72 -17.70 -10.88
CA ALA A 60 -6.59 -17.00 -9.94
C ALA A 60 -7.31 -15.81 -10.59
N ILE A 61 -6.64 -15.02 -11.43
CA ILE A 61 -7.24 -13.88 -12.13
C ILE A 61 -8.40 -14.35 -13.02
N THR A 62 -8.22 -15.48 -13.72
CA THR A 62 -9.25 -16.06 -14.59
C THR A 62 -10.50 -16.46 -13.78
N GLU A 63 -10.32 -17.12 -12.64
CA GLU A 63 -11.45 -17.50 -11.77
C GLU A 63 -12.13 -16.29 -11.12
N VAL A 64 -11.36 -15.28 -10.71
CA VAL A 64 -11.92 -14.02 -10.18
C VAL A 64 -12.72 -13.29 -11.26
N GLY A 65 -12.25 -13.27 -12.51
CA GLY A 65 -12.98 -12.67 -13.63
C GLY A 65 -14.36 -13.28 -13.85
N LYS A 66 -14.51 -14.60 -13.66
CA LYS A 66 -15.80 -15.29 -13.74
C LYS A 66 -16.76 -14.87 -12.62
N ILE A 67 -16.25 -14.69 -11.40
CA ILE A 67 -17.06 -14.29 -10.22
C ILE A 67 -17.57 -12.86 -10.35
N VAL A 68 -16.71 -11.97 -10.84
CA VAL A 68 -17.05 -10.56 -11.06
C VAL A 68 -17.89 -10.36 -12.33
N GLU A 69 -18.01 -11.41 -13.16
CA GLU A 69 -18.69 -11.37 -14.47
C GLU A 69 -18.19 -10.22 -15.35
N CYS A 70 -16.87 -10.01 -15.38
CA CYS A 70 -16.28 -8.92 -16.14
C CYS A 70 -16.09 -9.23 -17.61
N GLU A 71 -16.23 -8.21 -18.44
CA GLU A 71 -16.02 -8.28 -19.89
C GLU A 71 -14.53 -8.18 -20.23
N ASN A 72 -13.78 -7.40 -19.44
CA ASN A 72 -12.39 -7.09 -19.71
C ASN A 72 -11.51 -7.43 -18.50
N ILE A 73 -10.56 -8.35 -18.67
CA ILE A 73 -9.53 -8.63 -17.68
C ILE A 73 -8.21 -8.03 -18.16
N VAL A 74 -7.65 -7.11 -17.36
CA VAL A 74 -6.46 -6.34 -17.74
C VAL A 74 -5.43 -6.40 -16.63
N ILE A 75 -4.20 -6.83 -16.93
CA ILE A 75 -3.06 -6.64 -16.04
C ILE A 75 -2.37 -5.33 -16.41
N ALA A 76 -2.43 -4.35 -15.52
CA ALA A 76 -1.78 -3.05 -15.71
C ALA A 76 -0.38 -3.08 -15.08
N THR A 77 0.64 -2.92 -15.91
CA THR A 77 2.04 -2.94 -15.50
C THR A 77 2.86 -1.93 -16.31
N LYS A 78 4.10 -1.66 -15.91
CA LYS A 78 4.93 -0.64 -16.59
C LYS A 78 5.71 -1.26 -17.75
N ASN A 79 5.82 -0.53 -18.86
CA ASN A 79 6.40 -1.01 -20.11
C ASN A 79 7.86 -1.49 -20.04
N TYR A 80 8.61 -1.06 -19.03
CA TYR A 80 10.02 -1.42 -18.82
C TYR A 80 10.22 -2.68 -17.97
N TYR A 81 9.15 -3.28 -17.44
CA TYR A 81 9.21 -4.56 -16.72
C TYR A 81 9.27 -5.73 -17.69
N HIS A 82 10.32 -5.76 -18.54
CA HIS A 82 10.39 -6.66 -19.68
C HIS A 82 10.38 -8.14 -19.29
N GLU A 83 11.10 -8.52 -18.22
CA GLU A 83 11.15 -9.89 -17.72
C GLU A 83 9.79 -10.31 -17.13
N GLU A 84 9.21 -9.46 -16.30
CA GLU A 84 7.90 -9.70 -15.67
C GLU A 84 6.80 -9.84 -16.72
N ILE A 85 6.77 -8.94 -17.71
CA ILE A 85 5.82 -9.00 -18.83
C ILE A 85 6.00 -10.29 -19.61
N ALA A 86 7.23 -10.71 -19.91
CA ALA A 86 7.48 -11.96 -20.63
C ALA A 86 6.96 -13.19 -19.85
N CYS A 87 7.17 -13.24 -18.53
CA CYS A 87 6.63 -14.30 -17.67
C CYS A 87 5.09 -14.33 -17.68
N LEU A 88 4.45 -13.15 -17.59
CA LEU A 88 3.00 -13.03 -17.64
C LEU A 88 2.42 -13.40 -19.01
N GLU A 89 3.02 -12.93 -20.10
CA GLU A 89 2.61 -13.26 -21.49
C GLU A 89 2.74 -14.76 -21.75
N ALA A 90 3.81 -15.41 -21.27
CA ALA A 90 3.99 -16.85 -21.36
C ALA A 90 2.89 -17.61 -20.60
N ALA A 91 2.60 -17.21 -19.36
CA ALA A 91 1.54 -17.83 -18.55
C ALA A 91 0.14 -17.66 -19.15
N ILE A 92 -0.16 -16.48 -19.71
CA ILE A 92 -1.44 -16.20 -20.40
C ILE A 92 -1.59 -17.11 -21.62
N SER A 93 -0.53 -17.22 -22.44
CA SER A 93 -0.53 -18.06 -23.65
C SER A 93 -0.69 -19.55 -23.32
N GLU A 94 0.06 -20.04 -22.33
CA GLU A 94 0.00 -21.44 -21.89
C GLU A 94 -1.40 -21.84 -21.39
N GLN A 95 -2.08 -20.96 -20.66
CA GLN A 95 -3.40 -21.23 -20.09
C GLN A 95 -4.56 -20.82 -21.01
N ASN A 96 -4.27 -20.22 -22.18
CA ASN A 96 -5.25 -19.60 -23.07
C ASN A 96 -6.21 -18.67 -22.31
N ALA A 97 -5.65 -17.88 -21.37
CA ALA A 97 -6.43 -17.04 -20.47
C ALA A 97 -6.94 -15.78 -21.21
N PRO A 98 -8.20 -15.36 -21.02
CA PRO A 98 -8.77 -14.18 -21.66
C PRO A 98 -8.31 -12.88 -20.98
N ILE A 99 -7.00 -12.66 -20.92
CA ILE A 99 -6.36 -11.59 -20.16
C ILE A 99 -5.45 -10.79 -21.08
N THR A 100 -5.51 -9.47 -20.98
CA THR A 100 -4.64 -8.55 -21.72
C THR A 100 -3.68 -7.84 -20.79
N ILE A 101 -2.51 -7.44 -21.30
CA ILE A 101 -1.53 -6.64 -20.54
C ILE A 101 -1.57 -5.20 -21.07
N HIS A 102 -1.88 -4.25 -20.18
CA HIS A 102 -1.80 -2.83 -20.46
C HIS A 102 -0.45 -2.29 -19.97
N LYS A 103 0.40 -1.88 -20.92
CA LYS A 103 1.79 -1.43 -20.69
C LYS A 103 1.82 0.09 -20.51
N MET A 104 1.79 0.56 -19.26
CA MET A 104 1.84 1.98 -18.89
C MET A 104 3.24 2.56 -19.02
N GLU A 105 3.31 3.88 -19.10
CA GLU A 105 4.58 4.61 -18.97
C GLU A 105 5.20 4.49 -17.57
N ASN A 106 6.50 4.75 -17.46
CA ASN A 106 7.21 4.72 -16.18
C ASN A 106 7.03 6.04 -15.40
N PHE A 107 5.93 6.17 -14.68
CA PHE A 107 5.68 7.32 -13.81
C PHE A 107 5.13 6.93 -12.43
N TYR A 108 5.23 7.85 -11.49
CA TYR A 108 4.66 7.74 -10.17
C TYR A 108 3.51 8.75 -9.97
N PRO A 109 2.42 8.40 -9.27
CA PRO A 109 2.01 7.05 -8.87
C PRO A 109 1.13 6.40 -9.95
N ALA A 110 1.70 5.64 -10.90
CA ALA A 110 0.90 4.86 -11.85
C ALA A 110 0.03 3.78 -11.19
N GLY A 111 0.37 3.38 -9.97
CA GLY A 111 -0.25 2.33 -9.18
C GLY A 111 -1.33 2.85 -8.23
N ASP A 112 -1.58 4.16 -8.18
CA ASP A 112 -2.74 4.70 -7.50
C ASP A 112 -4.02 4.18 -8.18
N GLU A 113 -4.99 3.74 -7.37
CA GLU A 113 -6.17 3.03 -7.88
C GLU A 113 -6.96 3.83 -8.91
N GLN A 114 -7.15 5.14 -8.70
CA GLN A 114 -7.92 5.97 -9.62
C GLN A 114 -7.09 6.40 -10.84
N VAL A 115 -5.79 6.63 -10.67
CA VAL A 115 -4.87 6.83 -11.80
C VAL A 115 -4.85 5.60 -12.70
N MET A 116 -4.84 4.40 -12.13
CA MET A 116 -4.84 3.15 -12.88
C MET A 116 -6.14 2.93 -13.65
N VAL A 117 -7.29 3.20 -13.04
CA VAL A 117 -8.59 3.19 -13.74
C VAL A 117 -8.54 4.14 -14.93
N PHE A 118 -8.00 5.34 -14.74
CA PHE A 118 -7.87 6.32 -15.82
C PHE A 118 -6.92 5.85 -16.94
N GLU A 119 -5.75 5.29 -16.62
CA GLU A 119 -4.81 4.78 -17.63
C GLU A 119 -5.43 3.66 -18.48
N VAL A 120 -6.19 2.76 -17.86
CA VAL A 120 -6.77 1.59 -18.56
C VAL A 120 -8.04 1.96 -19.33
N THR A 121 -8.91 2.81 -18.77
CA THR A 121 -10.27 3.03 -19.30
C THR A 121 -10.52 4.44 -19.82
N GLY A 122 -9.65 5.40 -19.51
CA GLY A 122 -9.87 6.83 -19.74
C GLY A 122 -10.93 7.45 -18.83
N ARG A 123 -11.52 6.69 -17.88
CA ARG A 123 -12.59 7.16 -16.99
C ARG A 123 -12.02 7.76 -15.72
N THR A 124 -12.58 8.88 -15.28
CA THR A 124 -12.27 9.47 -13.97
C THR A 124 -13.27 8.98 -12.94
N VAL A 125 -12.76 8.40 -11.84
CA VAL A 125 -13.61 8.03 -10.70
C VAL A 125 -14.14 9.32 -10.05
N PRO A 126 -15.45 9.41 -9.76
CA PRO A 126 -16.02 10.56 -9.07
C PRO A 126 -15.30 10.90 -7.75
N PRO A 127 -15.21 12.18 -7.35
CA PRO A 127 -14.65 12.57 -6.06
C PRO A 127 -15.29 11.79 -4.90
N THR A 128 -14.48 11.25 -4.00
CA THR A 128 -14.87 10.30 -2.92
C THR A 128 -15.48 8.97 -3.37
N GLY A 129 -15.62 8.78 -4.67
CA GLY A 129 -16.12 7.57 -5.29
C GLY A 129 -15.12 6.41 -5.27
N ILE A 130 -15.61 5.25 -5.67
CA ILE A 130 -14.84 4.02 -5.79
C ILE A 130 -14.84 3.55 -7.25
N PRO A 131 -13.81 2.80 -7.71
CA PRO A 131 -13.72 2.30 -9.08
C PRO A 131 -14.97 1.62 -9.61
N LEU A 132 -15.74 0.95 -8.73
CA LEU A 132 -16.96 0.23 -9.11
C LEU A 132 -18.01 1.15 -9.75
N GLN A 133 -18.05 2.44 -9.36
CA GLN A 133 -18.99 3.43 -9.92
C GLN A 133 -18.72 3.77 -11.39
N VAL A 134 -17.51 3.45 -11.88
CA VAL A 134 -17.14 3.57 -13.29
C VAL A 134 -16.89 2.20 -13.94
N GLY A 135 -17.48 1.15 -13.36
CA GLY A 135 -17.46 -0.21 -13.89
C GLY A 135 -16.15 -0.96 -13.67
N CYS A 136 -15.30 -0.54 -12.71
CA CYS A 136 -13.98 -1.14 -12.52
C CYS A 136 -13.81 -1.77 -11.13
N ILE A 137 -13.09 -2.89 -11.06
CA ILE A 137 -12.50 -3.41 -9.83
C ILE A 137 -10.99 -3.47 -10.02
N VAL A 138 -10.23 -2.87 -9.12
CA VAL A 138 -8.76 -2.89 -9.15
C VAL A 138 -8.22 -3.80 -8.04
N SER A 139 -7.40 -4.80 -8.33
CA SER A 139 -6.81 -5.67 -7.30
C SER A 139 -5.32 -5.87 -7.52
N ASN A 140 -4.53 -5.92 -6.44
CA ASN A 140 -3.08 -6.09 -6.54
C ASN A 140 -2.70 -7.53 -6.95
N ILE A 141 -1.62 -7.70 -7.73
CA ILE A 141 -1.16 -9.00 -8.23
C ILE A 141 -0.84 -10.00 -7.11
N THR A 142 -0.20 -9.58 -6.02
CA THR A 142 0.07 -10.43 -4.84
C THR A 142 -1.24 -10.89 -4.16
N THR A 143 -2.32 -10.14 -4.31
CA THR A 143 -3.65 -10.58 -3.84
C THR A 143 -4.15 -11.77 -4.65
N MET A 144 -3.84 -11.84 -5.95
CA MET A 144 -4.23 -12.96 -6.81
C MET A 144 -3.47 -14.24 -6.42
N LEU A 145 -2.18 -14.12 -6.09
CA LEU A 145 -1.41 -15.24 -5.53
C LEU A 145 -2.04 -15.79 -4.24
N ASN A 146 -2.44 -14.91 -3.32
CA ASN A 146 -3.14 -15.35 -2.11
C ASN A 146 -4.49 -16.04 -2.41
N ILE A 147 -5.21 -15.60 -3.45
CA ILE A 147 -6.45 -16.25 -3.89
C ILE A 147 -6.16 -17.63 -4.46
N TYR A 148 -5.10 -17.78 -5.25
CA TYR A 148 -4.64 -19.07 -5.77
C TYR A 148 -4.38 -20.06 -4.64
N GLU A 149 -3.55 -19.67 -3.67
CA GLU A 149 -3.20 -20.50 -2.50
C GLU A 149 -4.44 -20.93 -1.69
N ALA A 150 -5.41 -20.02 -1.51
CA ALA A 150 -6.66 -20.35 -0.84
C ALA A 150 -7.57 -21.28 -1.67
N MET A 151 -7.56 -21.14 -2.99
CA MET A 151 -8.39 -21.92 -3.90
C MET A 151 -7.88 -23.35 -4.06
N GLU A 152 -6.59 -23.50 -4.36
CA GLU A 152 -5.93 -24.77 -4.71
C GLU A 152 -5.42 -25.55 -3.51
N HIS A 153 -4.97 -24.84 -2.46
CA HIS A 153 -4.30 -25.47 -1.31
C HIS A 153 -5.04 -25.26 0.02
N GLU A 154 -6.18 -24.56 -0.01
CA GLU A 154 -6.94 -24.17 1.19
C GLU A 154 -6.06 -23.46 2.23
N LYS A 155 -5.02 -22.77 1.74
CA LYS A 155 -4.02 -22.12 2.57
C LYS A 155 -4.48 -20.70 2.91
N PRO A 156 -4.68 -20.36 4.20
CA PRO A 156 -4.93 -18.99 4.61
C PRO A 156 -3.66 -18.12 4.51
N VAL A 157 -3.84 -16.80 4.56
CA VAL A 157 -2.70 -15.86 4.54
C VAL A 157 -1.96 -15.91 5.88
N THR A 158 -0.93 -16.74 5.95
CA THR A 158 -0.06 -16.95 7.12
C THR A 158 1.35 -16.40 6.95
N GLU A 159 1.77 -16.16 5.71
CA GLU A 159 3.13 -15.75 5.35
C GLU A 159 3.08 -14.49 4.49
N LYS A 160 4.20 -13.77 4.46
CA LYS A 160 4.34 -12.56 3.66
C LYS A 160 5.70 -12.52 3.00
N LEU A 161 5.68 -12.21 1.70
CA LEU A 161 6.85 -11.83 0.93
C LEU A 161 7.16 -10.35 1.19
N VAL A 162 8.39 -10.05 1.62
CA VAL A 162 8.81 -8.71 2.03
C VAL A 162 10.17 -8.38 1.41
N THR A 163 10.31 -7.20 0.82
CA THR A 163 11.60 -6.65 0.42
C THR A 163 12.34 -6.06 1.62
N ILE A 164 13.60 -6.43 1.85
CA ILE A 164 14.49 -5.77 2.81
C ILE A 164 15.65 -5.11 2.07
N THR A 165 15.77 -3.80 2.20
CA THR A 165 16.74 -3.01 1.44
C THR A 165 17.15 -1.73 2.20
N GLY A 166 17.91 -0.87 1.55
CA GLY A 166 18.52 0.32 2.15
C GLY A 166 19.89 0.01 2.74
N ALA A 167 20.23 0.64 3.86
CA ALA A 167 21.48 0.48 4.60
C ALA A 167 21.50 -0.85 5.39
N VAL A 168 21.44 -1.97 4.67
CA VAL A 168 21.59 -3.32 5.22
C VAL A 168 22.80 -4.01 4.58
N ASN A 169 23.42 -4.96 5.29
CA ASN A 169 24.64 -5.62 4.81
C ASN A 169 24.38 -6.52 3.60
N LYS A 170 23.18 -7.11 3.50
CA LYS A 170 22.75 -7.98 2.40
C LYS A 170 21.27 -7.71 2.08
N PRO A 171 20.97 -6.78 1.14
CA PRO A 171 19.62 -6.60 0.63
C PRO A 171 19.05 -7.94 0.15
N THR A 172 17.81 -8.26 0.50
CA THR A 172 17.22 -9.56 0.19
C THR A 172 15.70 -9.52 0.13
N MET A 173 15.10 -10.50 -0.54
CA MET A 173 13.68 -10.82 -0.41
C MET A 173 13.52 -11.88 0.68
N ILE A 174 12.52 -11.74 1.54
CA ILE A 174 12.21 -12.75 2.56
C ILE A 174 10.77 -13.24 2.44
N LEU A 175 10.56 -14.53 2.65
CA LEU A 175 9.25 -15.14 2.88
C LEU A 175 9.20 -15.61 4.33
N VAL A 176 8.40 -14.91 5.15
CA VAL A 176 8.32 -15.18 6.59
C VAL A 176 6.87 -15.22 7.08
N PRO A 177 6.58 -15.94 8.18
CA PRO A 177 5.29 -15.89 8.86
C PRO A 177 4.87 -14.47 9.28
N ILE A 178 3.58 -14.18 9.22
CA ILE A 178 3.00 -12.97 9.79
C ILE A 178 3.28 -12.95 11.30
N GLY A 179 3.66 -11.80 11.82
CA GLY A 179 4.07 -11.61 13.20
C GLY A 179 5.56 -11.83 13.46
N THR A 180 6.34 -12.19 12.43
CA THR A 180 7.81 -12.18 12.53
C THR A 180 8.30 -10.78 12.86
N SER A 181 9.22 -10.66 13.83
CA SER A 181 9.76 -9.37 14.26
C SER A 181 10.60 -8.72 13.17
N PHE A 182 10.59 -7.38 13.13
CA PHE A 182 11.46 -6.63 12.23
C PHE A 182 12.95 -6.84 12.53
N SER A 183 13.29 -7.13 13.80
CA SER A 183 14.65 -7.49 14.20
C SER A 183 15.13 -8.77 13.53
N THR A 184 14.32 -9.82 13.57
CA THR A 184 14.60 -11.08 12.87
C THR A 184 14.74 -10.85 11.36
N CYS A 185 13.83 -10.06 10.77
CA CYS A 185 13.91 -9.68 9.36
C CYS A 185 15.25 -8.99 9.02
N LEU A 186 15.69 -8.03 9.85
CA LEU A 186 16.96 -7.33 9.66
C LEU A 186 18.17 -8.26 9.80
N GLU A 187 18.14 -9.22 10.72
CA GLU A 187 19.18 -10.25 10.87
C GLU A 187 19.29 -11.13 9.61
N LEU A 188 18.17 -11.51 8.99
CA LEU A 188 18.17 -12.26 7.73
C LEU A 188 18.83 -11.46 6.58
N ALA A 189 18.74 -10.13 6.61
CA ALA A 189 19.45 -9.24 5.70
C ALA A 189 20.91 -8.96 6.13
N GLY A 190 21.44 -9.73 7.07
CA GLY A 190 22.81 -9.61 7.57
C GLY A 190 23.02 -8.43 8.53
N GLY A 191 21.96 -7.81 9.05
CA GLY A 191 22.05 -6.64 9.91
C GLY A 191 22.26 -5.33 9.14
N THR A 192 22.46 -4.24 9.89
CA THR A 192 22.80 -2.91 9.36
C THR A 192 24.15 -2.47 9.90
N PRO A 193 24.98 -1.76 9.11
CA PRO A 193 26.20 -1.13 9.62
C PRO A 193 25.91 0.12 10.49
N LEU A 194 24.66 0.59 10.52
CA LEU A 194 24.29 1.80 11.23
C LEU A 194 24.07 1.54 12.72
N LYS A 195 24.61 2.43 13.56
CA LYS A 195 24.34 2.42 15.01
C LYS A 195 22.96 2.96 15.36
N GLN A 196 22.47 3.88 14.54
CA GLN A 196 21.19 4.57 14.67
C GLN A 196 20.62 4.72 13.27
N PHE A 197 19.33 4.48 13.10
CA PHE A 197 18.68 4.50 11.80
C PHE A 197 17.21 4.89 11.92
N ILE A 198 16.65 5.33 10.80
CA ILE A 198 15.20 5.31 10.56
C ILE A 198 14.85 4.08 9.73
N PHE A 199 13.60 3.66 9.81
CA PHE A 199 13.09 2.63 8.92
C PHE A 199 11.77 3.04 8.29
N LEU A 200 11.48 2.46 7.14
CA LEU A 200 10.19 2.56 6.48
C LEU A 200 9.54 1.17 6.42
N ASN A 201 8.31 1.08 6.93
CA ASN A 201 7.43 -0.08 6.72
C ASN A 201 6.55 0.21 5.49
N GLY A 202 6.89 -0.44 4.38
CA GLY A 202 6.40 -0.12 3.04
C GLY A 202 7.45 0.60 2.20
N GLY A 203 7.00 1.45 1.28
CA GLY A 203 7.88 2.19 0.39
C GLY A 203 8.25 3.59 0.87
N PRO A 204 9.16 4.29 0.17
CA PRO A 204 9.64 5.60 0.58
C PRO A 204 8.58 6.70 0.48
N MET A 205 7.56 6.57 -0.37
CA MET A 205 6.58 7.64 -0.53
C MET A 205 5.44 7.51 0.48
N MET A 206 4.77 6.36 0.50
CA MET A 206 3.58 6.14 1.33
C MET A 206 3.81 5.26 2.56
N GLY A 207 5.02 4.72 2.74
CA GLY A 207 5.36 3.87 3.88
C GLY A 207 5.34 4.61 5.22
N LYS A 208 5.13 3.84 6.29
CA LYS A 208 5.19 4.37 7.66
C LYS A 208 6.63 4.47 8.10
N ILE A 209 7.03 5.64 8.57
CA ILE A 209 8.35 5.85 9.14
C ILE A 209 8.37 5.49 10.63
N GLY A 210 9.47 4.90 11.07
CA GLY A 210 9.83 4.78 12.48
C GLY A 210 11.32 5.00 12.67
N ASN A 211 11.80 4.83 13.90
CA ASN A 211 13.19 5.04 14.26
C ASN A 211 13.75 3.83 14.98
N HIS A 212 15.05 3.84 15.24
CA HIS A 212 15.75 2.74 15.88
C HIS A 212 15.07 2.25 17.18
N ASN A 213 14.56 3.18 18.00
CA ASN A 213 14.01 2.87 19.32
C ASN A 213 12.72 2.06 19.27
N ASN A 214 11.87 2.27 18.27
CA ASN A 214 10.60 1.56 18.13
C ASN A 214 10.64 0.43 17.09
N PHE A 215 11.83 0.13 16.53
CA PHE A 215 12.02 -0.91 15.53
C PHE A 215 11.74 -2.31 16.07
N HIS A 216 12.15 -2.58 17.32
CA HIS A 216 11.97 -3.88 17.99
C HIS A 216 10.50 -4.20 18.28
N ASP A 217 9.64 -3.18 18.37
CA ASP A 217 8.20 -3.36 18.58
C ASP A 217 7.45 -3.67 17.28
N GLN A 218 8.12 -3.59 16.13
CA GLN A 218 7.50 -3.81 14.83
C GLN A 218 7.52 -5.27 14.41
N VAL A 219 6.47 -5.66 13.69
CA VAL A 219 6.29 -7.00 13.15
C VAL A 219 5.74 -6.97 11.74
N VAL A 220 6.01 -8.04 10.99
CA VAL A 220 5.46 -8.23 9.65
C VAL A 220 3.94 -8.46 9.74
N THR A 221 3.18 -7.68 8.98
CA THR A 221 1.72 -7.79 8.88
C THR A 221 1.29 -8.15 7.46
N LYS A 222 0.00 -8.42 7.24
CA LYS A 222 -0.55 -8.67 5.89
C LYS A 222 -0.27 -7.54 4.89
N THR A 223 -0.12 -6.30 5.39
CA THR A 223 0.10 -5.09 4.61
C THR A 223 1.57 -4.68 4.49
N THR A 224 2.49 -5.36 5.17
CA THR A 224 3.93 -5.06 5.09
C THR A 224 4.49 -5.50 3.73
N SER A 225 4.82 -4.56 2.85
CA SER A 225 5.40 -4.85 1.53
C SER A 225 6.92 -4.77 1.51
N GLY A 226 7.53 -4.01 2.42
CA GLY A 226 8.96 -3.85 2.54
C GLY A 226 9.41 -3.27 3.88
N ILE A 227 10.69 -3.46 4.19
CA ILE A 227 11.40 -2.86 5.32
C ILE A 227 12.65 -2.19 4.74
N ILE A 228 12.67 -0.85 4.75
CA ILE A 228 13.80 -0.07 4.22
C ILE A 228 14.52 0.58 5.38
N ILE A 229 15.78 0.23 5.60
CA ILE A 229 16.63 0.85 6.62
C ILE A 229 17.37 2.02 6.01
N LEU A 230 17.34 3.18 6.64
CA LEU A 230 18.02 4.37 6.14
C LEU A 230 18.79 5.07 7.27
N GLU A 231 19.85 5.76 6.88
CA GLU A 231 20.50 6.71 7.77
C GLU A 231 19.53 7.83 8.17
N GLU A 232 19.75 8.40 9.35
CA GLU A 232 19.13 9.66 9.76
C GLU A 232 19.69 10.80 8.89
N LYS A 233 19.14 10.95 7.68
CA LYS A 233 19.44 12.07 6.79
C LYS A 233 18.52 13.25 7.12
N GLU A 234 19.11 14.44 7.24
CA GLU A 234 18.44 15.68 7.64
C GLU A 234 17.16 15.97 6.82
N TYR A 235 17.13 15.69 5.52
CA TYR A 235 15.96 15.95 4.68
C TYR A 235 14.77 15.02 5.00
N LEU A 236 14.94 13.70 4.92
CA LEU A 236 13.86 12.73 5.19
C LEU A 236 13.42 12.77 6.66
N TYR A 237 14.38 12.86 7.57
CA TYR A 237 14.13 13.00 8.99
C TYR A 237 13.35 14.29 9.29
N SER A 238 13.79 15.44 8.74
CA SER A 238 13.10 16.71 8.97
C SER A 238 11.72 16.76 8.31
N LEU A 239 11.48 16.06 7.20
CA LEU A 239 10.13 15.99 6.65
C LEU A 239 9.18 15.34 7.65
N HIS A 240 9.58 14.22 8.25
CA HIS A 240 8.67 13.40 9.05
C HIS A 240 8.53 13.82 10.52
N GLU A 241 9.59 14.35 11.15
CA GLU A 241 9.52 14.76 12.55
C GLU A 241 8.93 16.15 12.79
N ARG A 242 8.74 16.95 11.74
CA ARG A 242 8.19 18.30 11.87
C ARG A 242 6.82 18.28 12.54
N GLN A 243 6.69 19.04 13.61
CA GLN A 243 5.40 19.28 14.23
C GLN A 243 4.54 20.14 13.29
N MET A 244 3.22 19.95 13.33
CA MET A 244 2.30 20.72 12.49
C MET A 244 2.44 22.24 12.68
N SER A 245 2.71 22.68 13.91
CA SER A 245 3.00 24.09 14.21
C SER A 245 4.20 24.65 13.43
N GLN A 246 5.26 23.85 13.26
CA GLN A 246 6.44 24.21 12.48
C GLN A 246 6.12 24.25 10.98
N ILE A 247 5.35 23.27 10.49
CA ILE A 247 4.90 23.22 9.09
C ILE A 247 4.06 24.46 8.76
N ILE A 248 3.11 24.83 9.63
CA ILE A 248 2.29 26.04 9.48
C ILE A 248 3.17 27.29 9.46
N THR A 249 4.10 27.42 10.40
CA THR A 249 5.00 28.57 10.48
C THR A 249 5.84 28.72 9.20
N GLN A 250 6.39 27.62 8.70
CA GLN A 250 7.17 27.63 7.46
C GLN A 250 6.30 27.94 6.24
N ALA A 251 5.08 27.41 6.17
CA ALA A 251 4.13 27.73 5.10
C ALA A 251 3.78 29.22 5.09
N LYS A 252 3.55 29.83 6.26
CA LYS A 252 3.30 31.28 6.41
C LYS A 252 4.50 32.11 5.97
N ALA A 253 5.71 31.70 6.32
CA ALA A 253 6.93 32.47 6.05
C ALA A 253 7.47 32.32 4.62
N ALA A 254 7.38 31.12 4.03
CA ALA A 254 8.15 30.77 2.82
C ALA A 254 7.29 30.39 1.61
N CYS A 255 5.97 30.20 1.74
CA CYS A 255 5.14 29.84 0.59
C CYS A 255 5.08 30.99 -0.44
N ILE A 256 5.65 30.75 -1.63
CA ILE A 256 5.60 31.68 -2.77
C ILE A 256 4.26 31.63 -3.54
N GLN A 257 3.28 30.90 -3.04
CA GLN A 257 1.92 30.80 -3.57
C GLN A 257 1.80 30.38 -5.05
N CYS A 258 2.80 29.66 -5.58
CA CYS A 258 2.73 29.05 -6.91
C CYS A 258 1.68 27.92 -6.96
N ARG A 259 1.46 27.33 -8.14
CA ARG A 259 0.48 26.25 -8.36
C ARG A 259 1.10 24.87 -8.63
N LEU A 260 2.43 24.72 -8.51
CA LEU A 260 3.13 23.49 -8.90
C LEU A 260 2.62 22.24 -8.17
N CYS A 261 2.33 22.33 -6.86
CA CYS A 261 1.79 21.21 -6.08
C CYS A 261 0.40 20.74 -6.55
N THR A 262 -0.32 21.55 -7.32
CA THR A 262 -1.59 21.17 -7.96
C THR A 262 -1.38 20.71 -9.38
N GLN A 263 -0.55 21.40 -10.17
CA GLN A 263 -0.27 20.99 -11.55
C GLN A 263 0.36 19.60 -11.64
N LEU A 264 1.19 19.22 -10.66
CA LEU A 264 1.79 17.88 -10.58
C LEU A 264 0.98 16.89 -9.74
N CYS A 265 -0.19 17.29 -9.21
CA CYS A 265 -1.03 16.36 -8.43
C CYS A 265 -1.68 15.34 -9.38
N PRO A 266 -1.49 14.03 -9.17
CA PRO A 266 -2.00 13.01 -10.09
C PRO A 266 -3.53 12.96 -10.12
N ARG A 267 -4.20 13.26 -9.01
CA ARG A 267 -5.67 13.35 -8.94
C ARG A 267 -6.18 14.57 -9.70
N PHE A 268 -5.53 15.72 -9.56
CA PHE A 268 -5.84 16.90 -10.36
C PHE A 268 -5.65 16.63 -11.86
N GLN A 269 -4.58 15.94 -12.24
CA GLN A 269 -4.26 15.61 -13.63
C GLN A 269 -5.34 14.74 -14.31
N ILE A 270 -6.03 13.88 -13.58
CA ILE A 270 -7.14 13.07 -14.10
C ILE A 270 -8.51 13.74 -13.93
N GLY A 271 -8.55 15.02 -13.54
CA GLY A 271 -9.78 15.82 -13.49
C GLY A 271 -10.47 15.90 -12.13
N ILE A 272 -9.88 15.34 -11.07
CA ILE A 272 -10.44 15.42 -9.71
C ILE A 272 -10.06 16.79 -9.10
N PRO A 273 -11.01 17.53 -8.50
CA PRO A 273 -10.80 18.91 -8.04
C PRO A 273 -10.00 19.03 -6.74
N LEU A 274 -8.82 18.40 -6.67
CA LEU A 274 -7.87 18.51 -5.57
C LEU A 274 -6.84 19.60 -5.88
N HIS A 275 -6.87 20.71 -5.13
CA HIS A 275 -5.94 21.83 -5.31
C HIS A 275 -5.07 22.06 -4.06
N PRO A 276 -3.96 21.31 -3.86
CA PRO A 276 -3.11 21.45 -2.69
C PRO A 276 -2.60 22.88 -2.45
N HIS A 277 -2.43 23.70 -3.50
CA HIS A 277 -2.01 25.10 -3.35
C HIS A 277 -3.05 25.97 -2.63
N GLN A 278 -4.35 25.68 -2.83
CA GLN A 278 -5.44 26.39 -2.15
C GLN A 278 -5.48 26.01 -0.68
N VAL A 279 -5.41 24.71 -0.36
CA VAL A 279 -5.33 24.20 1.01
C VAL A 279 -4.14 24.84 1.75
N MET A 280 -2.96 24.90 1.12
CA MET A 280 -1.78 25.54 1.71
C MET A 280 -1.95 27.04 1.94
N ARG A 281 -2.56 27.77 0.99
CA ARG A 281 -2.82 29.22 1.15
C ARG A 281 -3.84 29.49 2.24
N HIS A 282 -4.87 28.67 2.30
CA HIS A 282 -5.92 28.78 3.32
C HIS A 282 -5.32 28.53 4.71
N LEU A 283 -4.42 27.56 4.86
CA LEU A 283 -3.66 27.33 6.10
C LEU A 283 -2.80 28.54 6.49
N ALA A 284 -2.12 29.14 5.52
CA ALA A 284 -1.23 30.27 5.77
C ALA A 284 -1.99 31.55 6.20
N THR A 285 -3.27 31.67 5.86
CA THR A 285 -4.10 32.86 6.15
C THR A 285 -5.04 32.69 7.33
N SER A 286 -5.13 31.48 7.88
CA SER A 286 -6.01 31.18 9.02
C SER A 286 -5.22 31.13 10.33
N ASP A 287 -5.92 31.39 11.44
CA ASP A 287 -5.39 31.25 12.82
C ASP A 287 -5.48 29.79 13.31
N VAL A 288 -5.28 28.85 12.38
CA VAL A 288 -5.41 27.40 12.60
C VAL A 288 -4.17 26.89 13.35
N PRO A 289 -4.40 26.10 14.42
CA PRO A 289 -4.29 24.66 14.25
C PRO A 289 -5.65 23.94 14.30
N ASP A 290 -6.65 24.42 15.03
CA ASP A 290 -7.84 23.60 15.39
C ASP A 290 -9.17 24.00 14.75
N ASP A 291 -9.21 25.13 14.04
CA ASP A 291 -10.45 25.67 13.46
C ASP A 291 -10.67 25.29 11.99
N ILE A 292 -10.48 24.01 11.66
CA ILE A 292 -10.81 23.49 10.32
C ILE A 292 -12.32 23.26 10.26
N ASP A 293 -13.04 24.11 9.56
CA ASP A 293 -14.48 24.15 9.45
C ASP A 293 -15.01 23.50 8.16
N ASP A 294 -16.32 23.55 7.99
CA ASP A 294 -16.97 23.16 6.74
C ASP A 294 -16.72 24.24 5.67
N ASP A 295 -15.53 24.20 5.09
CA ASP A 295 -15.10 25.07 3.99
C ASP A 295 -14.82 24.25 2.72
N PRO A 296 -15.27 24.69 1.53
CA PRO A 296 -15.03 23.98 0.27
C PRO A 296 -13.55 23.75 -0.06
N VAL A 297 -12.65 24.64 0.35
CA VAL A 297 -11.19 24.48 0.19
C VAL A 297 -10.67 23.38 1.10
N TRP A 298 -11.09 23.34 2.37
CA TRP A 298 -10.69 22.25 3.27
C TRP A 298 -11.18 20.89 2.80
N LYS A 299 -12.44 20.81 2.38
CA LYS A 299 -13.05 19.57 1.89
C LYS A 299 -12.25 18.93 0.76
N GLN A 300 -11.56 19.70 -0.09
CA GLN A 300 -10.72 19.14 -1.16
C GLN A 300 -9.63 18.21 -0.63
N ALA A 301 -9.10 18.42 0.57
CA ALA A 301 -8.05 17.57 1.15
C ALA A 301 -8.49 16.11 1.32
N ILE A 302 -9.80 15.85 1.46
CA ILE A 302 -10.39 14.50 1.54
C ILE A 302 -10.08 13.69 0.27
N LEU A 303 -9.91 14.35 -0.88
CA LEU A 303 -9.64 13.73 -2.18
C LEU A 303 -8.17 13.29 -2.34
N CYS A 304 -7.31 13.62 -1.38
CA CYS A 304 -5.88 13.32 -1.44
C CYS A 304 -5.60 11.81 -1.30
N CYS A 305 -4.79 11.28 -2.22
CA CYS A 305 -4.25 9.92 -2.17
C CYS A 305 -2.87 9.83 -1.46
N GLU A 306 -2.40 10.94 -0.88
CA GLU A 306 -1.24 10.97 0.02
C GLU A 306 0.10 10.56 -0.64
N CYS A 307 0.18 10.62 -1.98
CA CYS A 307 1.33 10.17 -2.77
C CYS A 307 2.60 11.01 -2.60
N GLY A 308 2.53 12.23 -2.06
CA GLY A 308 3.72 13.04 -1.75
C GLY A 308 4.43 13.73 -2.91
N ILE A 309 3.96 13.63 -4.17
CA ILE A 309 4.55 14.40 -5.29
C ILE A 309 4.58 15.89 -4.99
N CYS A 310 3.51 16.42 -4.38
CA CYS A 310 3.39 17.82 -4.03
C CYS A 310 4.47 18.30 -3.04
N GLU A 311 5.00 17.39 -2.22
CA GLU A 311 5.96 17.63 -1.15
C GLU A 311 7.39 17.37 -1.61
N VAL A 312 7.66 16.22 -2.23
CA VAL A 312 9.02 15.79 -2.62
C VAL A 312 9.48 16.42 -3.93
N ILE A 313 8.58 16.60 -4.89
CA ILE A 313 8.92 17.01 -6.26
C ILE A 313 8.47 18.43 -6.56
N ALA A 314 7.22 18.74 -6.25
CA ALA A 314 6.57 19.93 -6.79
C ALA A 314 6.91 21.22 -6.04
N CYS A 315 7.12 21.17 -4.72
CA CYS A 315 7.31 22.38 -3.92
C CYS A 315 8.77 22.87 -4.00
N PRO A 316 9.06 24.02 -4.64
CA PRO A 316 10.43 24.53 -4.71
C PRO A 316 10.94 25.05 -3.35
N MET A 317 10.02 25.31 -2.42
CA MET A 317 10.32 25.82 -1.08
C MET A 317 10.43 24.71 -0.03
N ALA A 318 10.38 23.44 -0.43
CA ALA A 318 10.43 22.27 0.45
C ALA A 318 9.42 22.35 1.62
N LEU A 319 8.20 22.79 1.30
CA LEU A 319 7.05 22.75 2.21
C LEU A 319 6.37 21.38 2.16
N SER A 320 5.47 21.13 3.11
CA SER A 320 4.80 19.83 3.29
C SER A 320 3.32 19.78 2.89
N PRO A 321 2.90 20.05 1.63
CA PRO A 321 1.49 19.98 1.25
C PRO A 321 0.85 18.62 1.49
N ARG A 322 1.60 17.50 1.40
CA ARG A 322 1.06 16.17 1.71
C ARG A 322 0.65 16.11 3.17
N GLN A 323 1.56 16.45 4.09
CA GLN A 323 1.27 16.43 5.53
C GLN A 323 0.13 17.36 5.91
N VAL A 324 0.04 18.53 5.29
CA VAL A 324 -1.09 19.45 5.49
C VAL A 324 -2.41 18.82 5.04
N ASN A 325 -2.46 18.16 3.86
CA ASN A 325 -3.68 17.49 3.41
C ASN A 325 -4.07 16.33 4.34
N ILE A 326 -3.11 15.52 4.79
CA ILE A 326 -3.34 14.43 5.75
C ILE A 326 -3.95 14.99 7.05
N TYR A 327 -3.36 16.06 7.59
CA TYR A 327 -3.82 16.72 8.79
C TYR A 327 -5.24 17.26 8.63
N VAL A 328 -5.51 18.02 7.57
CA VAL A 328 -6.84 18.58 7.30
C VAL A 328 -7.88 17.45 7.16
N LYS A 329 -7.55 16.41 6.41
CA LYS A 329 -8.41 15.23 6.21
C LYS A 329 -8.76 14.54 7.54
N GLN A 330 -7.80 14.39 8.45
CA GLN A 330 -8.05 13.83 9.79
C GLN A 330 -9.02 14.71 10.60
N ARG A 331 -8.80 16.02 10.63
CA ARG A 331 -9.65 16.97 11.37
C ARG A 331 -11.07 17.06 10.83
N LEU A 332 -11.24 17.02 9.51
CA LEU A 332 -12.57 16.94 8.90
C LEU A 332 -13.27 15.63 9.26
N ALA A 333 -12.54 14.51 9.26
CA ALA A 333 -13.09 13.20 9.64
C ALA A 333 -13.56 13.17 11.11
N GLU A 334 -12.79 13.76 12.03
CA GLU A 334 -13.16 13.91 13.46
C GLU A 334 -14.46 14.70 13.63
N LYS A 335 -14.67 15.73 12.79
CA LYS A 335 -15.90 16.54 12.76
C LYS A 335 -17.03 15.92 11.95
N GLY A 336 -16.82 14.76 11.32
CA GLY A 336 -17.81 14.10 10.45
C GLY A 336 -18.10 14.85 9.14
N ILE A 337 -17.26 15.81 8.76
CA ILE A 337 -17.42 16.61 7.54
C ILE A 337 -16.98 15.78 6.33
N ARG A 338 -17.77 15.81 5.26
CA ARG A 338 -17.53 15.05 4.03
C ARG A 338 -17.43 15.97 2.83
N TYR A 339 -16.73 15.52 1.79
CA TYR A 339 -16.75 16.19 0.49
C TYR A 339 -18.05 15.84 -0.23
N GLU A 340 -18.68 16.86 -0.83
CA GLU A 340 -19.91 16.72 -1.59
C GLU A 340 -19.60 16.91 -3.08
N TYR A 341 -19.84 15.87 -3.88
CA TYR A 341 -19.69 15.93 -5.32
C TYR A 341 -21.02 16.35 -5.96
N ASN A 342 -21.02 17.42 -6.75
CA ASN A 342 -22.24 17.99 -7.32
C ASN A 342 -22.51 17.50 -8.75
N GLY A 343 -21.80 16.46 -9.20
CA GLY A 343 -21.95 15.95 -10.56
C GLY A 343 -21.27 16.82 -11.61
N GLU A 344 -20.37 17.72 -11.21
CA GLU A 344 -19.61 18.54 -12.14
C GLU A 344 -18.76 17.67 -13.08
N GLU A 345 -18.61 18.11 -14.33
CA GLU A 345 -17.81 17.39 -15.33
C GLU A 345 -16.34 17.31 -14.88
N LEU A 346 -15.79 16.10 -14.92
CA LEU A 346 -14.42 15.82 -14.53
C LEU A 346 -13.54 15.83 -15.78
N ILE A 347 -12.79 16.91 -15.97
CA ILE A 347 -11.98 17.13 -17.17
C ILE A 347 -10.50 16.88 -16.86
N PRO A 348 -9.88 15.84 -17.44
CA PRO A 348 -8.45 15.59 -17.32
C PRO A 348 -7.62 16.76 -17.88
N GLN A 349 -6.43 16.96 -17.32
CA GLN A 349 -5.58 18.08 -17.71
C GLN A 349 -4.86 17.80 -19.02
N PRO A 350 -4.92 18.70 -20.03
CA PRO A 350 -4.26 18.48 -21.32
C PRO A 350 -2.74 18.27 -21.23
N MET A 351 -2.11 18.86 -20.21
CA MET A 351 -0.67 18.78 -19.99
C MET A 351 -0.22 17.55 -19.21
N ARG A 352 -1.13 16.65 -18.83
CA ARG A 352 -0.84 15.48 -17.99
C ARG A 352 0.33 14.65 -18.52
N GLU A 353 0.31 14.34 -19.82
CA GLU A 353 1.35 13.48 -20.44
C GLU A 353 2.76 14.06 -20.31
N TYR A 354 2.88 15.38 -20.20
CA TYR A 354 4.16 16.09 -20.00
C TYR A 354 4.50 16.35 -18.53
N GLN A 355 3.58 16.08 -17.60
CA GLN A 355 3.68 16.37 -16.17
C GLN A 355 3.72 15.12 -15.30
N LYS A 356 3.77 13.93 -15.92
CA LYS A 356 4.05 12.66 -15.24
C LYS A 356 5.43 12.70 -14.60
N THR A 357 5.52 12.23 -13.34
CA THR A 357 6.77 12.28 -12.58
C THR A 357 7.54 10.96 -12.72
N PRO A 358 8.75 10.94 -13.30
CA PRO A 358 9.57 9.74 -13.35
C PRO A 358 10.02 9.30 -11.94
N PRO A 359 9.93 8.00 -11.57
CA PRO A 359 10.31 7.54 -10.23
C PRO A 359 11.77 7.81 -9.87
N LYS A 360 12.68 7.83 -10.85
CA LYS A 360 14.10 8.16 -10.63
C LYS A 360 14.29 9.55 -10.00
N ASN A 361 13.44 10.52 -10.34
CA ASN A 361 13.54 11.88 -9.82
C ASN A 361 13.13 11.93 -8.35
N ILE A 362 12.19 11.07 -7.94
CA ILE A 362 11.79 10.91 -6.55
C ILE A 362 12.95 10.36 -5.73
N LEU A 363 13.56 9.26 -6.19
CA LEU A 363 14.71 8.66 -5.50
C LEU A 363 15.87 9.63 -5.35
N LEU A 364 16.20 10.37 -6.40
CA LEU A 364 17.24 11.41 -6.36
C LEU A 364 16.90 12.52 -5.36
N LYS A 365 15.66 13.01 -5.35
CA LYS A 365 15.23 14.07 -4.42
C LYS A 365 15.22 13.61 -2.97
N MET A 366 15.02 12.31 -2.74
CA MET A 366 15.05 11.70 -1.41
C MET A 366 16.45 11.25 -0.99
N GLY A 367 17.46 11.30 -1.88
CA GLY A 367 18.81 10.82 -1.61
C GLY A 367 18.87 9.30 -1.44
N LEU A 368 18.09 8.56 -2.25
CA LEU A 368 17.92 7.11 -2.20
C LEU A 368 18.44 6.39 -3.46
N GLU A 369 19.07 7.11 -4.38
CA GLU A 369 19.59 6.58 -5.65
C GLU A 369 20.60 5.45 -5.45
N GLN A 370 21.37 5.51 -4.36
CA GLN A 370 22.37 4.52 -3.97
C GLN A 370 21.79 3.12 -3.67
N TYR A 371 20.47 3.00 -3.48
CA TYR A 371 19.81 1.72 -3.19
C TYR A 371 19.03 1.15 -4.37
N VAL A 372 19.00 1.83 -5.52
CA VAL A 372 18.20 1.43 -6.70
C VAL A 372 18.62 0.07 -7.23
N ASP A 373 19.93 -0.15 -7.34
CA ASP A 373 20.55 -1.30 -7.98
C ASP A 373 20.92 -2.41 -6.98
N ASN A 374 20.36 -2.35 -5.77
CA ASN A 374 20.53 -3.42 -4.78
C ASN A 374 20.03 -4.75 -5.37
N ASP A 375 20.89 -5.76 -5.34
CA ASP A 375 20.53 -7.11 -5.78
C ASP A 375 19.55 -7.73 -4.77
N LEU A 376 18.34 -8.03 -5.26
CA LEU A 376 17.25 -8.63 -4.50
C LEU A 376 16.85 -10.00 -5.11
N SER A 377 17.77 -10.64 -5.82
CA SER A 377 17.54 -11.92 -6.48
C SER A 377 17.41 -13.10 -5.50
N GLN A 378 18.05 -13.01 -4.33
CA GLN A 378 17.99 -14.06 -3.32
C GLN A 378 16.69 -13.96 -2.50
N LEU A 379 15.90 -15.04 -2.51
CA LEU A 379 14.80 -15.27 -1.58
C LEU A 379 15.30 -16.10 -0.38
N ILE A 380 15.08 -15.59 0.83
CA ILE A 380 15.28 -16.32 2.08
C ILE A 380 13.92 -16.70 2.64
N THR A 381 13.66 -18.01 2.78
CA THR A 381 12.48 -18.49 3.53
C THR A 381 12.91 -18.80 4.95
N PHE A 382 12.21 -18.25 5.94
CA PHE A 382 12.55 -18.43 7.34
C PHE A 382 11.30 -18.54 8.20
N GLU A 383 11.31 -19.47 9.16
CA GLU A 383 10.20 -19.66 10.09
C GLU A 383 10.70 -19.50 11.54
N PRO A 384 10.37 -18.39 12.23
CA PRO A 384 10.89 -18.10 13.58
C PRO A 384 10.32 -19.04 14.65
N ASP A 385 10.95 -19.05 15.81
CA ASP A 385 10.48 -19.81 16.99
C ASP A 385 9.29 -19.14 17.68
N GLU A 386 9.10 -17.84 17.48
CA GLU A 386 7.97 -17.09 18.00
C GLU A 386 7.49 -16.01 17.01
N VAL A 387 6.19 -15.70 17.09
CA VAL A 387 5.54 -14.64 16.31
C VAL A 387 4.60 -13.85 17.20
N PHE A 388 4.46 -12.56 16.90
CA PHE A 388 3.51 -11.65 17.54
C PHE A 388 2.56 -11.11 16.50
N ILE A 389 1.33 -11.62 16.48
CA ILE A 389 0.33 -11.35 15.44
C ILE A 389 -0.57 -10.20 15.89
N PRO A 390 -0.54 -9.02 15.25
CA PRO A 390 -1.43 -7.92 15.60
C PRO A 390 -2.88 -8.22 15.20
N LEU A 391 -3.83 -7.74 15.99
CA LEU A 391 -5.26 -7.92 15.73
C LEU A 391 -5.85 -6.89 14.75
N LYS A 392 -5.11 -5.82 14.46
CA LYS A 392 -5.45 -4.80 13.44
C LYS A 392 -4.53 -4.94 12.23
N MET A 393 -4.96 -5.71 11.24
CA MET A 393 -4.23 -5.93 9.97
C MET A 393 -5.05 -5.59 8.71
N HIS A 394 -6.14 -4.84 8.89
CA HIS A 394 -7.04 -4.42 7.82
C HIS A 394 -7.69 -3.07 8.15
N ILE A 395 -8.41 -2.51 7.17
CA ILE A 395 -9.01 -1.17 7.31
C ILE A 395 -10.10 -1.09 8.39
N GLY A 396 -10.92 -2.14 8.56
CA GLY A 396 -11.96 -2.20 9.60
C GLY A 396 -11.44 -2.45 11.02
N ALA A 397 -12.31 -2.50 12.03
CA ALA A 397 -11.93 -2.58 13.44
C ALA A 397 -11.00 -3.79 13.78
N PRO A 398 -10.19 -3.74 14.85
CA PRO A 398 -9.39 -4.89 15.26
C PRO A 398 -10.22 -6.17 15.44
N CYS A 399 -9.65 -7.33 15.09
CA CYS A 399 -10.27 -8.63 15.35
C CYS A 399 -10.24 -8.99 16.84
N GLN A 400 -11.18 -9.83 17.27
CA GLN A 400 -11.24 -10.40 18.60
C GLN A 400 -10.55 -11.77 18.61
N PRO A 401 -9.70 -12.06 19.62
CA PRO A 401 -9.03 -13.35 19.74
C PRO A 401 -10.05 -14.47 20.06
N LEU A 402 -9.91 -15.60 19.38
CA LEU A 402 -10.69 -16.83 19.60
C LEU A 402 -9.94 -17.87 20.43
N VAL A 403 -8.66 -17.60 20.72
CA VAL A 403 -7.76 -18.46 21.49
C VAL A 403 -7.36 -17.75 22.79
N LYS A 404 -6.93 -18.54 23.77
CA LYS A 404 -6.43 -18.05 25.06
C LYS A 404 -5.04 -18.61 25.34
N LYS A 405 -4.34 -17.97 26.28
CA LYS A 405 -3.05 -18.44 26.79
C LYS A 405 -3.11 -19.93 27.18
N GLY A 406 -2.14 -20.70 26.69
CA GLY A 406 -2.00 -22.14 26.92
C GLY A 406 -2.68 -23.01 25.86
N ASP A 407 -3.50 -22.45 24.96
CA ASP A 407 -4.06 -23.21 23.85
C ASP A 407 -2.96 -23.65 22.87
N GLN A 408 -3.11 -24.85 22.32
CA GLN A 408 -2.30 -25.36 21.22
C GLN A 408 -2.94 -25.00 19.90
N VAL A 409 -2.16 -24.49 18.95
CA VAL A 409 -2.63 -24.11 17.62
C VAL A 409 -1.76 -24.72 16.53
N ILE A 410 -2.38 -25.06 15.41
CA ILE A 410 -1.67 -25.49 14.19
C ILE A 410 -1.58 -24.34 13.18
N LYS A 411 -0.51 -24.28 12.38
CA LYS A 411 -0.37 -23.32 11.29
C LYS A 411 -1.60 -23.35 10.39
N GLY A 412 -2.19 -22.18 10.13
CA GLY A 412 -3.42 -22.01 9.36
C GLY A 412 -4.71 -22.09 10.17
N GLN A 413 -4.67 -22.44 11.46
CA GLN A 413 -5.86 -22.41 12.32
C GLN A 413 -6.37 -20.97 12.50
N LEU A 414 -7.69 -20.78 12.45
CA LEU A 414 -8.33 -19.50 12.77
C LEU A 414 -8.10 -19.17 14.25
N ILE A 415 -7.54 -17.99 14.53
CA ILE A 415 -7.20 -17.55 15.90
C ILE A 415 -7.84 -16.22 16.30
N ALA A 416 -8.32 -15.44 15.34
CA ALA A 416 -9.06 -14.22 15.62
C ALA A 416 -9.99 -13.86 14.45
N GLU A 417 -11.13 -13.27 14.77
CA GLU A 417 -12.14 -12.87 13.80
C GLU A 417 -12.70 -11.48 14.12
N MET A 418 -13.32 -10.85 13.13
CA MET A 418 -14.05 -9.60 13.32
C MET A 418 -15.39 -9.88 14.00
N GLU A 419 -15.93 -8.89 14.71
CA GLU A 419 -17.32 -8.96 15.17
C GLU A 419 -18.27 -9.15 13.96
N ASP A 420 -19.33 -9.93 14.16
CA ASP A 420 -20.27 -10.30 13.11
C ASP A 420 -20.78 -9.10 12.31
N GLY A 421 -20.71 -9.22 10.98
CA GLY A 421 -21.16 -8.19 10.05
C GLY A 421 -20.25 -6.96 9.95
N LYS A 422 -19.18 -6.86 10.72
CA LYS A 422 -18.19 -5.78 10.57
C LYS A 422 -17.28 -6.01 9.37
N LEU A 423 -16.76 -4.92 8.83
CA LEU A 423 -15.76 -4.96 7.77
C LEU A 423 -14.45 -5.49 8.34
N GLY A 424 -13.93 -6.59 7.79
CA GLY A 424 -12.66 -7.16 8.23
C GLY A 424 -12.30 -8.44 7.49
N ALA A 425 -11.22 -9.08 7.92
CA ALA A 425 -10.79 -10.37 7.41
C ALA A 425 -10.17 -11.20 8.54
N PRO A 426 -10.48 -12.52 8.63
CA PRO A 426 -10.02 -13.36 9.72
C PRO A 426 -8.50 -13.50 9.78
N ILE A 427 -8.00 -13.85 10.96
CA ILE A 427 -6.57 -13.99 11.25
C ILE A 427 -6.28 -15.43 11.65
N HIS A 428 -5.19 -15.97 11.11
CA HIS A 428 -4.79 -17.37 11.28
C HIS A 428 -3.44 -17.47 11.98
N ALA A 429 -3.21 -18.57 12.67
CA ALA A 429 -1.91 -18.91 13.24
C ALA A 429 -0.88 -19.03 12.12
N SER A 430 0.18 -18.25 12.18
CA SER A 430 1.21 -18.22 11.14
C SER A 430 2.27 -19.32 11.33
N ILE A 431 2.33 -19.92 12.53
CA ILE A 431 3.13 -21.08 12.91
C ILE A 431 2.30 -22.01 13.80
N SER A 432 2.74 -23.27 13.96
CA SER A 432 2.19 -24.19 14.97
C SER A 432 2.89 -23.99 16.32
N GLY A 433 2.17 -24.14 17.43
CA GLY A 433 2.73 -24.12 18.78
C GLY A 433 1.74 -23.67 19.84
N THR A 434 2.25 -23.17 20.96
CA THR A 434 1.47 -22.74 22.12
C THR A 434 1.21 -21.23 22.11
N ILE A 435 -0.02 -20.82 22.44
CA ILE A 435 -0.35 -19.41 22.73
C ILE A 435 0.28 -18.97 24.06
N ILE A 436 1.23 -18.04 24.00
CA ILE A 436 1.95 -17.54 25.18
C ILE A 436 1.22 -16.39 25.84
N CYS A 437 0.69 -15.47 25.03
CA CYS A 437 -0.12 -14.35 25.51
C CYS A 437 -1.18 -13.93 24.48
N THR A 438 -2.30 -13.43 24.99
CA THR A 438 -3.39 -12.81 24.22
C THR A 438 -3.73 -11.48 24.90
N SER A 439 -3.92 -10.44 24.09
CA SER A 439 -4.33 -9.11 24.52
C SER A 439 -5.32 -8.51 23.52
N ASP A 440 -5.84 -7.32 23.81
CA ASP A 440 -6.74 -6.60 22.90
C ASP A 440 -6.07 -6.15 21.59
N SER A 441 -4.74 -6.19 21.51
CA SER A 441 -3.97 -5.74 20.35
C SER A 441 -3.16 -6.81 19.64
N LEU A 442 -2.79 -7.90 20.32
CA LEU A 442 -1.87 -8.92 19.78
C LEU A 442 -2.07 -10.33 20.36
N ILE A 443 -1.67 -11.33 19.59
CA ILE A 443 -1.53 -12.74 19.99
C ILE A 443 -0.07 -13.17 19.80
N GLN A 444 0.56 -13.75 20.82
CA GLN A 444 1.89 -14.36 20.71
C GLN A 444 1.79 -15.88 20.61
N ILE A 445 2.45 -16.46 19.61
CA ILE A 445 2.56 -17.91 19.40
C ILE A 445 4.04 -18.27 19.50
N LYS A 446 4.37 -19.34 20.22
CA LYS A 446 5.72 -19.88 20.33
C LYS A 446 5.70 -21.36 19.95
N LYS A 447 6.66 -21.79 19.12
CA LYS A 447 6.83 -23.20 18.76
C LYS A 447 7.03 -24.04 20.01
N ASP A 448 6.43 -25.23 20.01
CA ASP A 448 6.74 -26.21 21.04
C ASP A 448 8.17 -26.71 20.83
N VAL A 449 8.95 -26.78 21.90
CA VAL A 449 10.30 -27.35 21.84
C VAL A 449 10.14 -28.86 21.64
N ALA A 450 10.68 -29.36 20.53
CA ALA A 450 10.69 -30.78 20.19
C ALA A 450 11.48 -31.63 21.20
#